data_AF-A0AAD4MQT2-F1
#
_entry.id   AF-A0AAD4MQT2-F1
#
_cell.length_a   1.000
_cell.length_b   1.000
_cell.length_c   1.000
_cell.angle_alpha   90.00
_cell.angle_beta   90.00
_cell.angle_gamma   90.00
#
_symmetry.space_group_name_H-M   'P 1'
#
loop_
_entity.id
_entity.type
_entity.pdbx_description
1 polymer ?
#
loop_
_entity_poly.entity_id
_entity_poly.type
_entity_poly.pdbx_seq_one_letter_code
_entity_poly.pdbx_strand_id
1 'polypeptide(L)'
;MRNAECDLNQVREKMFQFVNSKTILIGHSLENDLRALRVVHEKVVDTALVWRHSRGSNVKWSLRDLAKTMLNKDIQQGDVGRTQAQHY
;
A
#
# COMPACT_ATOMS: atom_id res chain seq x y z
N MET A 1 9.54 -21.90 0.42
CA MET A 1 9.65 -20.45 0.19
C MET A 1 10.46 -20.25 -1.08
N ARG A 2 9.93 -19.58 -2.12
CA ARG A 2 10.75 -19.16 -3.25
C ARG A 2 11.61 -17.99 -2.78
N ASN A 3 12.92 -18.07 -2.99
CA ASN A 3 13.82 -16.94 -2.71
C ASN A 3 13.47 -15.80 -3.67
N ALA A 4 13.55 -14.56 -3.18
CA ALA A 4 13.44 -13.39 -4.06
C ALA A 4 14.65 -13.40 -5.01
N GLU A 5 14.39 -13.40 -6.32
CA GLU A 5 15.43 -13.44 -7.36
C GLU A 5 16.10 -12.08 -7.60
N CYS A 6 15.66 -11.02 -6.92
CA CYS A 6 16.22 -9.69 -7.08
C CYS A 6 16.51 -9.02 -5.74
N ASP A 7 17.61 -8.26 -5.70
CA ASP A 7 17.98 -7.47 -4.53
C ASP A 7 17.23 -6.13 -4.48
N LEU A 8 17.39 -5.42 -3.36
CA LEU A 8 16.70 -4.16 -3.12
C LEU A 8 17.10 -3.05 -4.11
N ASN A 9 18.33 -3.05 -4.62
CA ASN A 9 18.78 -2.07 -5.60
C ASN A 9 18.12 -2.34 -6.95
N GLN A 10 18.07 -3.60 -7.39
CA GLN A 10 17.40 -3.99 -8.62
C GLN A 10 15.90 -3.65 -8.61
N VAL A 11 15.23 -3.81 -7.46
CA VAL A 11 13.82 -3.40 -7.32
C VAL A 11 13.67 -1.89 -7.46
N ARG A 12 14.56 -1.09 -6.83
CA ARG A 12 14.55 0.36 -6.96
C ARG A 12 14.84 0.83 -8.38
N GLU A 13 15.83 0.24 -9.05
CA GLU A 13 16.16 0.57 -10.43
C GLU A 13 14.96 0.36 -11.34
N LYS A 14 14.27 -0.78 -11.21
CA LYS A 14 13.03 -1.05 -11.93
C LYS A 14 11.94 -0.03 -11.60
N MET A 15 11.79 0.35 -10.34
CA MET A 15 10.83 1.40 -9.95
C MET A 15 11.17 2.76 -10.60
N PHE A 16 12.45 3.16 -10.58
CA PHE A 16 12.90 4.46 -11.08
C PHE A 16 12.91 4.58 -12.61
N GLN A 17 12.75 3.47 -13.34
CA GLN A 17 12.45 3.51 -14.78
C GLN A 17 11.09 4.18 -15.07
N PHE A 18 10.16 4.14 -14.12
CA PHE A 18 8.79 4.71 -14.27
C PHE A 18 8.52 5.89 -13.34
N VAL A 19 9.28 6.00 -12.25
CA VAL A 19 9.05 6.98 -11.20
C VAL A 19 10.23 7.95 -11.11
N ASN A 20 9.93 9.24 -11.16
CA ASN A 20 10.87 10.30 -10.85
C ASN A 20 10.28 11.24 -9.77
N SER A 21 11.04 12.24 -9.34
CA SER A 21 10.63 13.19 -8.29
C SER A 21 9.35 13.99 -8.61
N LYS A 22 8.93 14.05 -9.88
CA LYS A 22 7.70 14.73 -10.31
C LYS A 22 6.50 13.79 -10.43
N THR A 23 6.72 12.47 -10.53
CA THR A 23 5.66 11.46 -10.59
C THR A 23 4.82 11.50 -9.31
N ILE A 24 3.49 11.41 -9.42
CA ILE A 24 2.61 11.28 -8.24
C ILE A 24 2.37 9.80 -8.01
N LEU A 25 2.77 9.30 -6.84
CA LEU A 25 2.49 7.92 -6.44
C LEU A 25 1.10 7.86 -5.80
N ILE A 26 0.23 7.00 -6.33
CA ILE A 26 -1.12 6.78 -5.82
C ILE A 26 -1.23 5.32 -5.39
N GLY A 27 -1.68 5.09 -4.17
CA GLY A 27 -1.79 3.74 -3.63
C GLY A 27 -2.48 3.69 -2.28
N HIS A 28 -2.40 2.56 -1.60
CA HIS A 28 -3.05 2.34 -0.32
C HIS A 28 -2.03 1.89 0.72
N SER A 29 -1.83 2.67 1.78
CA SER A 29 -0.81 2.46 2.81
C SER A 29 0.64 2.46 2.29
N LEU A 30 0.93 3.32 1.32
CA LEU A 30 2.23 3.41 0.63
C LEU A 30 3.41 3.72 1.56
N GLU A 31 3.14 4.30 2.74
CA GLU A 31 4.13 4.52 3.79
C GLU A 31 4.96 3.26 4.08
N ASN A 32 4.31 2.10 4.18
CA ASN A 32 4.97 0.84 4.50
C ASN A 32 5.82 0.33 3.34
N ASP A 33 5.31 0.44 2.11
CA ASP A 33 6.02 0.01 0.91
C ASP A 33 7.28 0.88 0.69
N LEU A 34 7.15 2.20 0.78
CA LEU A 34 8.26 3.13 0.64
C LEU A 34 9.31 2.96 1.73
N ARG A 35 8.90 2.65 2.97
CA ARG A 35 9.81 2.30 4.06
C ARG A 35 10.57 1.00 3.77
N ALA A 36 9.89 -0.04 3.29
CA ALA A 36 10.52 -1.29 2.89
C ALA A 36 11.52 -1.09 1.75
N LEU A 37 11.18 -0.22 0.79
CA LEU A 37 12.05 0.18 -0.31
C LEU A 37 13.16 1.15 0.12
N ARG A 38 13.12 1.74 1.31
CA ARG A 38 13.97 2.86 1.77
C ARG A 38 14.02 4.01 0.74
N VAL A 39 12.86 4.37 0.21
CA VAL A 39 12.68 5.46 -0.75
C VAL A 39 11.90 6.58 -0.06
N VAL A 40 12.38 7.82 -0.24
CA VAL A 40 11.63 9.02 0.16
C VAL A 40 11.06 9.64 -1.11
N HIS A 41 9.75 9.84 -1.14
CA HIS A 41 9.06 10.47 -2.27
C HIS A 41 8.02 11.45 -1.74
N GLU A 42 8.08 12.71 -2.17
CA GLU A 42 7.27 13.78 -1.59
C GLU A 42 5.85 13.84 -2.18
N LYS A 43 5.67 13.33 -3.40
CA LYS A 43 4.40 13.42 -4.13
C LYS A 43 3.62 12.12 -4.03
N VAL A 44 2.97 11.92 -2.89
CA VAL A 44 2.21 10.69 -2.58
C VAL A 44 0.76 11.03 -2.25
N VAL A 45 -0.18 10.30 -2.88
CA VAL A 45 -1.59 10.26 -2.52
C VAL A 45 -1.89 8.89 -1.92
N ASP A 46 -2.03 8.84 -0.59
CA ASP A 46 -2.34 7.60 0.13
C ASP A 46 -3.84 7.49 0.42
N THR A 47 -4.50 6.55 -0.25
CA THR A 47 -5.93 6.29 -0.09
C THR A 47 -6.32 5.77 1.30
N ALA A 48 -5.39 5.26 2.10
CA ALA A 48 -5.67 4.89 3.48
C ALA A 48 -5.84 6.13 4.39
N LEU A 49 -5.31 7.28 3.99
CA LEU A 49 -5.35 8.55 4.73
C LEU A 49 -6.38 9.53 4.17
N VAL A 50 -6.62 9.51 2.85
CA VAL A 50 -7.57 10.42 2.19
C VAL A 50 -9.00 10.21 2.71
N TRP A 51 -9.38 8.98 3.05
CA TRP A 51 -10.69 8.67 3.61
C TRP A 51 -10.63 8.64 5.13
N ARG A 52 -11.31 9.58 5.78
CA ARG A 52 -11.42 9.60 7.24
C ARG A 52 -12.34 8.49 7.71
N HIS A 53 -11.91 7.71 8.69
CA HIS A 53 -12.79 6.74 9.34
C HIS A 53 -13.69 7.44 10.35
N SER A 54 -14.97 7.08 10.36
CA SER A 54 -15.95 7.53 11.36
C SER A 54 -15.57 7.21 12.82
N ARG A 55 -14.63 6.28 13.05
CA ARG A 55 -14.15 5.84 14.36
C ARG A 55 -12.98 6.67 14.89
N GLY A 56 -12.60 7.73 14.19
CA GLY A 56 -11.53 8.65 14.59
C GLY A 56 -10.31 8.59 13.66
N SER A 57 -9.40 9.56 13.83
CA SER A 57 -8.26 9.82 12.94
C SER A 57 -7.21 8.71 12.89
N ASN A 58 -7.19 7.81 13.88
CA ASN A 58 -6.14 6.80 14.03
C ASN A 58 -6.50 5.45 13.42
N VAL A 59 -7.71 5.31 12.85
CA VAL A 59 -8.14 4.07 12.18
C VAL A 59 -8.04 4.28 10.68
N LYS A 60 -7.08 3.61 10.04
CA LYS A 60 -6.97 3.57 8.57
C LYS A 60 -8.05 2.66 8.01
N TRP A 61 -8.68 3.05 6.90
CA TRP A 61 -9.55 2.14 6.16
C TRP A 61 -8.72 0.99 5.59
N SER A 62 -9.24 -0.23 5.65
CA SER A 62 -8.66 -1.31 4.86
C SER A 62 -9.02 -1.13 3.38
N LEU A 63 -8.14 -1.57 2.47
CA LEU A 63 -8.44 -1.54 1.04
C LEU A 63 -9.73 -2.30 0.70
N ARG A 64 -10.00 -3.39 1.44
CA ARG A 64 -11.23 -4.18 1.29
C ARG A 64 -12.46 -3.34 1.60
N ASP A 65 -12.48 -2.69 2.76
CA ASP A 65 -13.63 -1.91 3.21
C ASP A 65 -13.82 -0.71 2.28
N LEU A 66 -12.73 -0.05 1.88
CA LEU A 66 -12.80 1.06 0.94
C LEU A 66 -13.36 0.64 -0.43
N ALA A 67 -12.90 -0.49 -0.99
CA ALA A 67 -13.41 -1.02 -2.25
C ALA A 67 -14.89 -1.42 -2.16
N LYS A 68 -15.29 -2.02 -1.03
CA LYS A 68 -16.69 -2.39 -0.80
C LYS A 68 -17.58 -1.15 -0.66
N THR A 69 -17.19 -0.18 0.16
CA THR A 69 -18.01 1.01 0.45
C THR A 69 -18.04 1.98 -0.72
N MET A 70 -16.91 2.25 -1.38
CA MET A 70 -16.83 3.28 -2.42
C MET A 70 -17.12 2.75 -3.83
N LEU A 71 -16.81 1.49 -4.10
CA LEU A 71 -16.91 0.91 -5.45
C LEU A 71 -17.93 -0.24 -5.54
N ASN A 72 -18.56 -0.63 -4.43
CA ASN A 72 -19.43 -1.81 -4.33
C ASN A 72 -18.76 -3.08 -4.86
N LYS A 73 -17.45 -3.23 -4.61
CA LYS A 73 -16.64 -4.36 -5.07
C LYS A 73 -16.09 -5.16 -3.89
N ASP A 74 -16.37 -6.45 -3.87
CA ASP A 74 -15.73 -7.38 -2.96
C ASP A 74 -14.45 -7.95 -3.59
N ILE A 75 -13.30 -7.39 -3.20
CA ILE A 75 -11.99 -7.67 -3.83
C ILE A 75 -11.19 -8.81 -3.19
N GLN A 76 -11.74 -9.47 -2.17
CA GLN A 76 -11.06 -10.55 -1.45
C GLN A 76 -12.06 -11.65 -1.05
N GLN A 77 -12.78 -12.19 -2.05
CA GLN A 77 -13.59 -13.40 -1.95
C GLN A 77 -12.74 -14.58 -2.44
N GLY A 78 -12.06 -15.27 -1.51
CA GLY A 78 -11.14 -16.36 -1.80
C GLY A 78 -10.26 -16.66 -0.59
N ASP A 79 -10.12 -17.94 -0.27
CA ASP A 79 -9.66 -18.46 1.01
C ASP A 79 -8.13 -18.31 1.26
N VAL A 80 -7.79 -18.20 2.56
CA VAL A 80 -6.47 -18.28 3.22
C VAL A 80 -5.24 -17.70 2.50
N GLY A 81 -4.94 -16.45 2.81
CA GLY A 81 -3.65 -15.83 2.50
C GLY A 81 -3.46 -14.47 3.16
N ARG A 82 -3.76 -14.35 4.45
CA ARG A 82 -3.53 -13.12 5.22
C ARG A 82 -2.59 -13.44 6.38
N THR A 83 -1.29 -13.19 6.21
CA THR A 83 -0.43 -12.90 7.36
C THR A 83 -0.64 -11.43 7.72
N GLN A 84 -1.58 -11.18 8.62
CA GLN A 84 -1.51 -10.01 9.51
C GLN A 84 -1.27 -10.56 10.91
N ALA A 85 -0.15 -10.15 11.50
CA ALA A 85 0.16 -10.40 12.90
C ALA A 85 -0.97 -9.84 13.78
N GLN A 86 -1.51 -10.70 14.63
CA GLN A 86 -2.41 -10.33 15.72
C GLN A 86 -1.66 -9.40 16.68
N HIS A 87 -2.26 -8.26 17.04
CA HIS A 87 -2.03 -7.47 18.27
C HIS A 87 -3.14 -6.39 18.27
N TYR A 88 -4.06 -6.23 19.23
CA TYR A 88 -4.40 -6.82 20.53
C TYR A 88 -5.93 -6.96 20.61
#